data_AF-A0A965RE68-F1
#
_entry.id   AF-A0A965RE68-F1
#
_cell.length_a   1.000
_cell.length_b   1.000
_cell.length_c   1.000
_cell.angle_alpha   90.00
_cell.angle_beta   90.00
_cell.angle_gamma   90.00
#
_symmetry.space_group_name_H-M   'P 1'
#
loop_
_entity.id
_entity.type
_entity.pdbx_description
1 polymer ?
#
loop_
_entity_poly.entity_id
_entity_poly.type
_entity_poly.pdbx_seq_one_letter_code
_entity_poly.pdbx_strand_id
1 'polypeptide(L)'
;GGMPLPFIADYSLHNWVRSLRELEGWDFTEYVGGHGIALAPKSRLAERREYLEALMSETKRELDAGTPLAQIPDRVAAALQGRFQHLRGFNGIVRDNVRRTITYYGMGW
;
A
#
# COMPACT_ATOMS: atom_id res chain seq x y z
N GLY A 1 -12.58 1.56 14.36
CA GLY A 1 -11.98 0.60 13.41
C GLY A 1 -10.76 1.24 12.76
N GLY A 2 -9.72 0.47 12.41
CA GLY A 2 -8.49 1.01 11.80
C GLY A 2 -8.67 1.45 10.34
N MET A 3 -7.64 2.11 9.80
CA MET A 3 -7.60 2.48 8.37
C MET A 3 -7.67 1.20 7.51
N PRO A 4 -8.62 1.09 6.56
CA PRO A 4 -8.71 -0.07 5.66
C PRO A 4 -7.49 -0.10 4.73
N LEU A 5 -6.96 -1.26 4.34
CA LEU A 5 -5.95 -1.30 3.28
C LEU A 5 -6.48 -0.74 1.95
N PRO A 6 -5.58 -0.28 1.06
CA PRO A 6 -5.99 0.30 -0.22
C PRO A 6 -6.43 -0.82 -1.17
N PHE A 7 -7.39 -0.51 -2.04
CA PHE A 7 -7.73 -1.32 -3.21
C PHE A 7 -7.11 -0.69 -4.46
N ILE A 8 -6.16 -1.39 -5.09
CA ILE A 8 -5.38 -0.85 -6.23
C ILE A 8 -6.11 -1.15 -7.54
N ALA A 9 -7.14 -0.37 -7.87
CA ALA A 9 -8.01 -0.63 -9.03
C ALA A 9 -7.38 -0.31 -10.39
N ASP A 10 -6.55 0.75 -10.43
CA ASP A 10 -6.08 1.41 -11.65
C ASP A 10 -4.60 1.12 -11.97
N TYR A 11 -3.92 0.34 -11.11
CA TYR A 11 -2.50 0.03 -11.20
C TYR A 11 -1.59 1.27 -11.25
N SER A 12 -2.04 2.47 -10.85
CA SER A 12 -1.22 3.69 -10.94
C SER A 12 -0.53 4.02 -9.62
N LEU A 13 0.23 3.06 -9.07
CA LEU A 13 0.83 3.14 -7.74
C LEU A 13 1.72 4.38 -7.53
N HIS A 14 2.52 4.77 -8.53
CA HIS A 14 3.37 5.96 -8.44
C HIS A 14 2.55 7.26 -8.28
N ASN A 15 1.45 7.42 -9.04
CA ASN A 15 0.59 8.60 -8.89
C ASN A 15 -0.10 8.60 -7.54
N TRP A 16 -0.49 7.44 -7.01
CA TRP A 16 -1.07 7.38 -5.67
C TRP A 16 -0.08 7.86 -4.61
N VAL A 17 1.16 7.36 -4.64
CA VAL A 17 2.23 7.82 -3.74
C VAL A 17 2.50 9.32 -3.91
N ARG A 18 2.57 9.82 -5.16
CA ARG A 18 2.75 11.25 -5.45
C ARG A 18 1.63 12.10 -4.82
N SER A 19 0.37 11.73 -5.05
CA SER A 19 -0.78 12.47 -4.52
C SER A 19 -0.80 12.48 -2.99
N LEU A 20 -0.42 11.38 -2.33
CA LEU A 20 -0.32 11.34 -0.86
C LEU A 20 0.76 12.30 -0.35
N ARG A 21 1.93 12.33 -0.99
CA ARG A 21 2.99 13.30 -0.65
C ARG A 21 2.54 14.74 -0.83
N GLU A 22 1.79 15.04 -1.88
CA GLU A 22 1.22 16.38 -2.12
C GLU A 22 0.23 16.77 -1.01
N LEU A 23 -0.70 15.88 -0.65
CA LEU A 23 -1.65 16.12 0.44
C LEU A 23 -0.95 16.26 1.81
N GLU A 24 0.13 15.53 2.05
CA GLU A 24 0.99 15.69 3.23
C GLU A 24 1.59 17.12 3.32
N GLY A 25 1.70 17.85 2.21
CA GLY A 25 2.19 19.23 2.17
C GLY A 25 1.14 20.32 2.39
N TRP A 26 -0.16 20.00 2.35
CA TRP A 26 -1.23 21.02 2.47
C TRP A 26 -1.50 21.41 3.92
N ASP A 27 -2.11 22.58 4.13
CA ASP A 27 -2.45 23.07 5.47
C ASP A 27 -3.81 22.51 5.95
N PHE A 28 -3.75 21.38 6.65
CA PHE A 28 -4.88 20.80 7.40
C PHE A 28 -4.35 19.85 8.49
N THR A 29 -5.18 19.58 9.50
CA THR A 29 -4.84 18.67 10.61
C THR A 29 -5.61 17.35 10.56
N GLU A 30 -6.82 17.38 10.01
CA GLU A 30 -7.75 16.25 9.95
C GLU A 30 -8.50 16.23 8.62
N TYR A 31 -9.02 15.05 8.26
CA TYR A 31 -9.82 14.87 7.05
C TYR A 31 -10.91 13.82 7.26
N VAL A 32 -11.99 13.94 6.49
CA VAL A 32 -13.07 12.94 6.44
C VAL A 32 -12.73 11.93 5.35
N GLY A 33 -12.56 10.67 5.73
CA GLY A 33 -12.30 9.58 4.79
C GLY A 33 -13.58 9.05 4.16
N GLY A 34 -13.51 8.50 2.94
CA GLY A 34 -14.65 7.84 2.30
C GLY A 34 -15.09 6.53 3.00
N HIS A 35 -14.16 5.86 3.70
CA HIS A 35 -14.42 4.68 4.52
C HIS A 35 -13.47 4.63 5.73
N GLY A 36 -13.88 3.94 6.80
CA GLY A 36 -13.05 3.74 7.99
C GLY A 36 -13.37 4.72 9.12
N ILE A 37 -12.35 5.41 9.63
CA ILE A 37 -12.51 6.41 10.69
C ILE A 37 -13.19 7.65 10.08
N ALA A 38 -14.27 8.11 10.69
CA ALA A 38 -15.05 9.24 10.18
C ALA A 38 -14.24 10.54 10.08
N LEU A 39 -13.41 10.82 11.09
CA LEU A 39 -12.47 11.94 11.12
C LEU A 39 -11.08 11.40 11.45
N ALA A 40 -10.16 11.46 10.49
CA ALA A 40 -8.82 10.90 10.62
C ALA A 40 -7.78 12.02 10.72
N PRO A 41 -6.74 11.88 11.57
CA PRO A 41 -5.63 12.82 11.58
C PRO A 41 -4.83 12.71 10.28
N LYS A 42 -4.26 13.82 9.82
CA LYS A 42 -3.42 13.90 8.61
C LYS A 42 -2.30 12.86 8.57
N SER A 43 -1.76 12.45 9.72
CA SER A 43 -0.75 11.39 9.83
C SER A 43 -1.16 10.05 9.21
N ARG A 44 -2.46 9.79 9.03
CA ARG A 44 -2.96 8.59 8.34
C ARG A 44 -2.67 8.59 6.83
N LEU A 45 -2.39 9.75 6.24
CA LEU A 45 -1.92 9.84 4.85
C LEU A 45 -0.49 9.32 4.72
N ALA A 46 0.39 9.67 5.66
CA ALA A 46 1.75 9.15 5.72
C ALA A 46 1.75 7.63 5.93
N GLU A 47 0.94 7.11 6.86
CA GLU A 47 0.81 5.66 7.09
C GLU A 47 0.34 4.92 5.82
N ARG A 48 -0.58 5.52 5.05
CA ARG A 48 -1.00 4.99 3.75
C ARG A 48 0.16 4.96 2.75
N ARG A 49 0.87 6.08 2.62
CA ARG A 49 1.97 6.23 1.68
C ARG A 49 3.06 5.22 2.00
N GLU A 50 3.46 5.11 3.26
CA GLU A 50 4.50 4.18 3.71
C GLU A 50 4.11 2.72 3.44
N TYR A 51 2.84 2.35 3.59
CA TYR A 51 2.37 1.03 3.20
C TYR A 51 2.53 0.78 1.69
N LEU A 52 2.13 1.74 0.85
CA LEU A 52 2.24 1.61 -0.60
C LEU A 52 3.70 1.57 -1.06
N GLU A 53 4.56 2.42 -0.52
CA GLU A 53 5.99 2.44 -0.82
C GLU A 53 6.66 1.12 -0.39
N ALA A 54 6.34 0.60 0.80
CA ALA A 54 6.86 -0.68 1.25
C ALA A 54 6.35 -1.85 0.39
N LEU A 55 5.07 -1.85 0.01
CA LEU A 55 4.49 -2.83 -0.91
C LEU A 55 5.21 -2.83 -2.26
N MET A 56 5.43 -1.65 -2.84
CA MET A 56 6.15 -1.47 -4.09
C MET A 56 7.60 -1.96 -3.98
N SER A 57 8.31 -1.54 -2.94
CA SER A 57 9.72 -1.86 -2.71
C SER A 57 9.94 -3.36 -2.48
N GLU A 58 9.15 -3.98 -1.59
CA GLU A 58 9.29 -5.41 -1.29
C GLU A 58 8.89 -6.29 -2.48
N THR A 59 7.84 -5.91 -3.21
CA THR A 59 7.45 -6.63 -4.43
C THR A 59 8.54 -6.55 -5.48
N LYS A 60 9.12 -5.36 -5.70
CA LYS A 60 10.23 -5.19 -6.64
C LYS A 60 11.46 -5.99 -6.23
N ARG A 61 11.80 -5.99 -4.94
CA ARG A 61 12.93 -6.77 -4.39
C ARG A 61 12.80 -8.26 -4.72
N GLU A 62 11.62 -8.84 -4.53
CA GLU A 62 11.40 -10.27 -4.85
C GLU A 62 11.37 -10.55 -6.35
N LEU A 63 10.85 -9.62 -7.17
CA LEU A 63 10.92 -9.72 -8.63
C LEU A 63 12.37 -9.68 -9.13
N ASP A 64 13.16 -8.71 -8.66
CA ASP A 64 14.57 -8.54 -9.02
C ASP A 64 15.43 -9.72 -8.55
N ALA A 65 15.03 -10.39 -7.45
CA ALA A 65 15.67 -11.60 -6.95
C ALA A 65 15.31 -12.87 -7.75
N GLY A 66 14.42 -12.79 -8.75
CA GLY A 66 13.99 -13.93 -9.54
C GLY A 66 13.10 -14.92 -8.77
N THR A 67 12.47 -14.49 -7.67
CA THR A 67 11.56 -15.33 -6.90
C THR A 67 10.38 -15.80 -7.79
N PRO A 68 9.98 -17.09 -7.75
CA PRO A 68 8.82 -17.55 -8.51
C PRO A 68 7.57 -16.73 -8.18
N LEU A 69 6.87 -16.22 -9.21
CA LEU A 69 5.72 -15.30 -9.05
C LEU A 69 4.66 -15.80 -8.06
N ALA A 70 4.41 -17.11 -8.02
CA ALA A 70 3.46 -17.73 -7.10
C ALA A 70 3.84 -17.58 -5.61
N GLN A 71 5.14 -17.42 -5.29
CA GLN A 71 5.66 -17.29 -3.93
C GLN A 71 5.74 -15.83 -3.45
N ILE A 72 5.80 -14.86 -4.38
CA ILE A 72 5.99 -13.44 -4.05
C ILE A 72 4.89 -12.92 -3.10
N PRO A 73 3.57 -13.20 -3.31
CA PRO A 73 2.53 -12.72 -2.40
C PRO A 73 2.75 -13.11 -0.93
N ASP A 74 3.17 -14.34 -0.66
CA ASP A 74 3.39 -14.80 0.72
C ASP A 74 4.66 -14.19 1.34
N ARG A 75 5.74 -14.09 0.56
CA ARG A 75 7.00 -13.49 1.04
C ARG A 75 6.84 -12.01 1.36
N VAL A 76 6.21 -11.25 0.47
CA VAL A 76 5.96 -9.82 0.68
C VAL A 76 4.98 -9.62 1.83
N ALA A 77 3.91 -10.43 1.93
CA ALA A 77 2.98 -10.34 3.06
C ALA A 77 3.70 -10.55 4.41
N ALA A 78 4.58 -11.55 4.49
CA ALA A 78 5.38 -11.82 5.69
C ALA A 78 6.33 -10.65 6.03
N ALA A 79 7.00 -10.07 5.03
CA ALA A 79 7.89 -8.91 5.22
C ALA A 79 7.14 -7.67 5.73
N LEU A 80 5.91 -7.45 5.26
CA LEU A 80 5.08 -6.30 5.65
C LEU A 80 4.36 -6.49 6.99
N GLN A 81 4.17 -7.73 7.46
CA GLN A 81 3.34 -8.05 8.61
C GLN A 81 3.78 -7.31 9.88
N GLY A 82 5.09 -7.26 10.18
CA GLY A 82 5.61 -6.62 11.39
C GLY A 82 5.29 -5.13 11.50
N ARG A 83 5.08 -4.45 10.37
CA ARG A 83 4.82 -3.00 10.31
C ARG A 83 3.35 -2.64 10.07
N PHE A 84 2.59 -3.49 9.40
CA PHE A 84 1.28 -3.10 8.84
C PHE A 84 0.12 -4.03 9.22
N GLN A 85 0.34 -5.08 10.03
CA GLN A 85 -0.73 -6.01 10.43
C GLN A 85 -1.89 -5.36 11.21
N HIS A 86 -1.66 -4.20 11.82
CA HIS A 86 -2.70 -3.44 12.52
C HIS A 86 -3.69 -2.73 11.58
N LEU A 87 -3.33 -2.57 10.31
CA LEU A 87 -4.23 -1.98 9.32
C LEU A 87 -5.41 -2.92 9.04
N ARG A 88 -6.60 -2.33 8.96
CA ARG A 88 -7.84 -3.11 8.82
C ARG A 88 -7.83 -3.86 7.48
N GLY A 89 -8.00 -5.17 7.56
CA GLY A 89 -8.07 -6.05 6.39
C GLY A 89 -6.71 -6.54 5.87
N PHE A 90 -5.60 -6.30 6.60
CA PHE A 90 -4.25 -6.66 6.14
C PHE A 90 -4.17 -8.11 5.65
N ASN A 91 -4.53 -9.06 6.51
CA ASN A 91 -4.49 -10.49 6.18
C ASN A 91 -5.41 -10.90 5.03
N GLY A 92 -6.48 -10.13 4.78
CA GLY A 92 -7.46 -10.41 3.75
C GLY A 92 -7.03 -9.94 2.35
N ILE A 93 -6.29 -8.84 2.24
CA ILE A 93 -6.06 -8.20 0.94
C ILE A 93 -4.59 -7.91 0.58
N VAL A 94 -3.64 -8.07 1.51
CA VAL A 94 -2.22 -7.77 1.22
C VAL A 94 -1.69 -8.58 0.04
N ARG A 95 -2.04 -9.87 -0.06
CA ARG A 95 -1.61 -10.75 -1.15
C ARG A 95 -2.15 -10.29 -2.51
N ASP A 96 -3.39 -9.82 -2.55
CA ASP A 96 -3.99 -9.28 -3.77
C ASP A 96 -3.34 -7.96 -4.18
N ASN A 97 -2.99 -7.12 -3.20
CA ASN A 97 -2.22 -5.90 -3.46
C ASN A 97 -0.83 -6.22 -4.03
N VAL A 98 -0.17 -7.28 -3.56
CA VAL A 98 1.10 -7.75 -4.14
C VAL A 98 0.89 -8.20 -5.59
N ARG A 99 -0.14 -9.01 -5.87
CA ARG A 99 -0.46 -9.43 -7.26
C ARG A 99 -0.68 -8.24 -8.19
N ARG A 100 -1.39 -7.22 -7.72
CA ARG A 100 -1.61 -5.98 -8.48
C ARG A 100 -0.31 -5.19 -8.69
N THR A 101 0.58 -5.20 -7.71
CA THR A 101 1.91 -4.57 -7.80
C THR A 101 2.83 -5.32 -8.77
N ILE A 102 2.74 -6.65 -8.85
CA ILE A 102 3.43 -7.45 -9.87
C ILE A 102 2.94 -7.03 -11.27
N THR A 103 1.62 -6.92 -11.47
CA THR A 103 1.04 -6.44 -12.73
C THR A 103 1.54 -5.03 -13.06
N TYR A 104 1.59 -4.12 -12.07
CA TYR A 104 2.13 -2.77 -12.25
C TYR A 104 3.54 -2.77 -12.86
N TYR A 105 4.47 -3.52 -12.27
CA TYR A 105 5.83 -3.63 -12.80
C TYR A 105 5.88 -4.36 -14.16
N GLY A 106 5.00 -5.34 -14.38
CA GLY A 106 4.86 -6.03 -15.67
C GLY A 106 4.44 -5.12 -16.83
N MET A 107 3.83 -3.96 -16.54
CA MET A 107 3.49 -2.95 -17.55
C MET A 107 4.65 -2.01 -17.90
N GLY A 108 5.83 -2.15 -17.28
CA GLY A 108 7.01 -1.35 -17.59
C GLY A 108 7.18 -0.06 -16.78
N TRP A 109 6.54 0.03 -15.61
CA TRP A 109 6.70 1.14 -14.65
C TRP A 109 7.75 0.88 -13.57
#